data_AF-A0A956W6V0-F1
#
_entry.id   AF-A0A956W6V0-F1
#
_cell.length_a   1.000
_cell.length_b   1.000
_cell.length_c   1.000
_cell.angle_alpha   90.00
_cell.angle_beta   90.00
_cell.angle_gamma   90.00
#
_symmetry.space_group_name_H-M   'P 1'
#
loop_
_entity.id
_entity.type
_entity.pdbx_description
1 polymer ?
#
loop_
_entity_poly.entity_id
_entity_poly.type
_entity_poly.pdbx_seq_one_letter_code
_entity_poly.pdbx_strand_id
1 'polypeptide(L)'
;MTNRVARRVGVVALAALLVVALAAFAGTREAGDVPTTEGDGISVSVPLGTTGASGGAVGPGPDATGGSGRPATTTTPGTPSNSVLDIPDIRLTFSAMVAQAGGANPTFTYRAAVEARDAARYELAAELFDLVVDSRGDLAPFATFRAAQMVALAEGPAAAATRYADLLREGGPAERLPTSVHAIAITEGAVALEQAGRNGEALLVLEQVDSLAVSSFTRASALWERARISEAAGVPGWEDLAI
;
A
#
# COMPACT_ATOMS: atom_id res chain seq x y z
N MET A 1 -3.91 33.94 21.00
CA MET A 1 -4.13 32.98 19.88
C MET A 1 -3.34 33.33 18.59
N THR A 2 -2.39 34.25 18.62
CA THR A 2 -1.68 34.78 17.42
C THR A 2 -0.34 34.09 17.09
N ASN A 3 0.14 33.16 17.91
CA ASN A 3 1.50 32.58 17.76
C ASN A 3 1.62 31.32 16.87
N ARG A 4 0.51 30.73 16.39
CA ARG A 4 0.57 29.51 15.56
C ARG A 4 0.69 29.78 14.06
N VAL A 5 0.29 30.95 13.59
CA VAL A 5 0.31 31.30 12.15
C VAL A 5 1.73 31.68 11.70
N ALA A 6 2.50 32.37 12.54
CA ALA A 6 3.89 32.74 12.23
C ALA A 6 4.83 31.52 12.08
N ARG A 7 4.59 30.43 12.82
CA ARG A 7 5.40 29.20 12.71
C ARG A 7 5.16 28.42 11.42
N ARG A 8 3.98 28.51 10.80
CA ARG A 8 3.69 27.78 9.54
C ARG A 8 4.28 28.46 8.31
N VAL A 9 4.37 29.79 8.31
CA VAL A 9 4.97 30.54 7.19
C VAL A 9 6.49 30.36 7.15
N GLY A 10 7.15 30.21 8.32
CA GLY A 10 8.60 29.96 8.39
C GLY A 10 9.05 28.61 7.85
N VAL A 11 8.24 27.55 8.00
CA VAL A 11 8.61 26.20 7.53
C VAL A 11 8.50 26.07 6.00
N VAL A 12 7.52 26.74 5.39
CA VAL A 12 7.34 26.73 3.93
C VAL A 12 8.44 27.53 3.23
N ALA A 13 8.90 28.63 3.83
CA ALA A 13 10.01 29.42 3.27
C ALA A 13 11.36 28.68 3.35
N LEU A 14 11.58 27.85 4.37
CA LEU A 14 12.82 27.07 4.53
C LEU A 14 12.89 25.90 3.52
N ALA A 15 11.75 25.28 3.21
CA ALA A 15 11.68 24.20 2.22
C ALA A 15 11.94 24.68 0.78
N ALA A 16 11.46 25.88 0.42
CA ALA A 16 11.71 26.46 -0.89
C ALA A 16 13.19 26.83 -1.13
N LEU A 17 13.91 27.21 -0.08
CA LEU A 17 15.33 27.58 -0.16
C LEU A 17 16.26 26.35 -0.26
N LEU A 18 15.84 25.20 0.27
CA LEU A 18 16.60 23.95 0.19
C LEU A 18 16.56 23.33 -1.22
N VAL A 19 15.45 23.46 -1.94
CA VAL A 19 15.29 22.93 -3.31
C VAL A 19 16.16 23.70 -4.32
N VAL A 20 16.37 25.01 -4.11
CA VAL A 20 17.23 25.83 -4.99
C VAL A 20 18.73 25.54 -4.77
N ALA A 21 19.14 25.15 -3.55
CA ALA A 21 20.53 24.80 -3.26
C ALA A 21 20.94 23.43 -3.81
N LEU A 22 20.01 22.47 -3.88
CA LEU A 22 20.31 21.12 -4.38
C LEU A 22 20.49 21.06 -5.92
N ALA A 23 19.84 21.97 -6.65
CA ALA A 23 19.99 22.07 -8.11
C ALA A 23 21.35 22.61 -8.57
N ALA A 24 22.11 23.27 -7.68
CA ALA A 24 23.44 23.80 -8.00
C ALA A 24 24.58 22.78 -7.84
N PHE A 25 24.35 21.65 -7.15
CA PHE A 25 25.40 20.69 -6.81
C PHE A 25 25.46 19.45 -7.74
N ALA A 26 24.47 19.27 -8.62
CA ALA A 26 24.40 18.11 -9.53
C ALA A 26 25.20 18.28 -10.84
N GLY A 27 25.82 19.43 -11.07
CA GLY A 27 26.57 19.73 -12.29
C GLY A 27 28.07 19.53 -12.15
N THR A 28 28.54 18.29 -11.98
CA THR A 28 29.88 17.80 -12.41
C THR A 28 30.12 16.40 -11.87
N ARG A 29 30.12 15.38 -12.73
CA ARG A 29 31.08 14.27 -12.65
C ARG A 29 31.12 13.46 -13.95
N GLU A 30 32.34 13.38 -14.47
CA GLU A 30 32.77 12.71 -15.69
C GLU A 30 32.52 11.20 -15.66
N ALA A 31 32.34 10.67 -16.87
CA ALA A 31 32.33 9.26 -17.20
C ALA A 31 33.69 8.60 -16.88
N GLY A 32 33.64 7.49 -16.16
CA GLY A 32 34.74 6.53 -16.03
C GLY A 32 34.21 5.13 -16.33
N ASP A 33 34.73 4.54 -17.40
CA ASP A 33 34.50 3.17 -17.85
C ASP A 33 34.75 2.12 -16.74
N VAL A 34 33.88 1.10 -16.68
CA VAL A 34 34.11 -0.14 -15.93
C VAL A 34 33.74 -1.34 -16.83
N PRO A 35 34.62 -2.35 -16.94
CA PRO A 35 34.46 -3.45 -17.90
C PRO A 35 33.41 -4.48 -17.47
N THR A 36 32.69 -4.98 -18.46
CA THR A 36 31.72 -6.09 -18.39
C THR A 36 32.42 -7.40 -18.07
N THR A 37 31.99 -8.09 -17.00
CA THR A 37 32.31 -9.50 -16.78
C THR A 37 31.00 -10.30 -16.86
N GLU A 38 30.94 -11.21 -17.83
CA GLU A 38 29.90 -12.22 -17.99
C GLU A 38 29.82 -13.10 -16.74
N GLY A 39 28.60 -13.34 -16.25
CA GLY A 39 28.31 -14.28 -15.18
C GLY A 39 26.90 -14.83 -15.35
N ASP A 40 26.82 -16.14 -15.55
CA ASP A 40 25.66 -16.97 -15.85
C ASP A 40 24.33 -16.54 -15.19
N GLY A 41 23.32 -16.31 -16.04
CA GLY A 41 21.94 -16.09 -15.65
C GLY A 41 21.24 -17.39 -15.28
N ILE A 42 21.10 -17.66 -13.98
CA ILE A 42 20.09 -18.60 -13.48
C ILE A 42 18.76 -17.85 -13.41
N SER A 43 17.90 -18.08 -14.38
CA SER A 43 16.51 -17.60 -14.37
C SER A 43 15.70 -18.37 -13.34
N VAL A 44 15.47 -17.79 -12.16
CA VAL A 44 14.51 -18.28 -11.18
C VAL A 44 13.18 -17.56 -11.40
N SER A 45 12.27 -18.23 -12.11
CA SER A 45 10.88 -17.81 -12.24
C SER A 45 10.12 -18.11 -10.94
N VAL A 46 9.79 -17.09 -10.16
CA VAL A 46 8.88 -17.22 -9.01
C VAL A 46 7.44 -17.08 -9.52
N PRO A 47 6.58 -18.10 -9.40
CA PRO A 47 5.18 -17.98 -9.82
C PRO A 47 4.38 -17.17 -8.79
N LEU A 48 3.90 -15.99 -9.21
CA LEU A 48 2.74 -15.34 -8.59
C LEU A 48 1.51 -16.23 -8.83
N GLY A 49 1.07 -16.94 -7.80
CA GLY A 49 -0.15 -17.73 -7.82
C GLY A 49 -1.38 -16.87 -8.10
N THR A 50 -1.91 -16.95 -9.31
CA THR A 50 -3.24 -16.46 -9.65
C THR A 50 -4.25 -17.52 -9.25
N THR A 51 -4.99 -17.29 -8.16
CA THR A 51 -6.12 -18.15 -7.80
C THR A 51 -7.26 -17.91 -8.77
N GLY A 52 -7.49 -18.87 -9.66
CA GLY A 52 -8.59 -18.90 -10.61
C GLY A 52 -9.94 -19.12 -9.91
N ALA A 53 -10.91 -18.26 -10.24
CA ALA A 53 -12.31 -18.54 -10.00
C ALA A 53 -12.83 -19.45 -11.12
N SER A 54 -13.18 -20.68 -10.77
CA SER A 54 -13.84 -21.65 -11.64
C SER A 54 -15.30 -21.24 -11.91
N GLY A 55 -15.58 -20.73 -13.11
CA GLY A 55 -16.94 -20.61 -13.66
C GLY A 55 -17.18 -21.72 -14.69
N GLY A 56 -17.95 -22.74 -14.31
CA GLY A 56 -18.37 -23.83 -15.18
C GLY A 56 -19.34 -23.38 -16.28
N ALA A 57 -19.21 -24.02 -17.44
CA ALA A 57 -19.93 -23.74 -18.68
C ALA A 57 -21.27 -24.50 -18.82
N VAL A 58 -22.28 -23.79 -19.34
CA VAL A 58 -23.23 -24.15 -20.44
C VAL A 58 -24.15 -25.39 -20.35
N GLY A 59 -25.47 -25.16 -20.54
CA GLY A 59 -26.44 -26.12 -21.10
C GLY A 59 -27.90 -25.60 -21.16
N PRO A 60 -28.76 -25.99 -22.13
CA PRO A 60 -29.79 -25.14 -22.77
C PRO A 60 -31.27 -25.36 -22.31
N GLY A 61 -32.19 -24.48 -22.79
CA GLY A 61 -33.65 -24.41 -22.51
C GLY A 61 -34.51 -25.60 -22.99
N PRO A 62 -35.86 -25.53 -23.18
CA PRO A 62 -36.72 -24.36 -23.50
C PRO A 62 -38.07 -24.28 -22.74
N ASP A 63 -38.81 -23.16 -22.89
CA ASP A 63 -40.21 -23.17 -23.37
C ASP A 63 -40.78 -21.76 -23.53
N ALA A 64 -41.42 -21.56 -24.67
CA ALA A 64 -42.04 -20.32 -25.11
C ALA A 64 -43.55 -20.36 -24.91
N THR A 65 -44.14 -19.24 -24.51
CA THR A 65 -45.52 -18.78 -24.77
C THR A 65 -45.58 -17.36 -24.19
N GLY A 66 -45.81 -16.27 -24.92
CA GLY A 66 -46.82 -16.01 -25.93
C GLY A 66 -47.70 -14.88 -25.39
N GLY A 67 -47.67 -13.68 -25.99
CA GLY A 67 -48.56 -12.59 -25.57
C GLY A 67 -48.11 -11.19 -25.99
N SER A 68 -48.32 -10.85 -27.25
CA SER A 68 -48.22 -9.48 -27.78
C SER A 68 -49.45 -8.67 -27.33
N GLY A 69 -49.23 -7.49 -26.74
CA GLY A 69 -50.31 -6.59 -26.31
C GLY A 69 -49.80 -5.21 -25.89
N ARG A 70 -49.80 -4.26 -26.82
CA ARG A 70 -49.85 -2.80 -26.60
C ARG A 70 -50.84 -2.26 -27.66
N PRO A 71 -51.63 -1.18 -27.46
CA PRO A 71 -51.45 -0.09 -26.49
C PRO A 71 -52.72 0.42 -25.77
N ALA A 72 -52.52 1.18 -24.69
CA ALA A 72 -53.52 2.12 -24.18
C ALA A 72 -52.84 3.40 -23.72
N THR A 73 -53.22 4.51 -24.34
CA THR A 73 -52.93 5.90 -23.96
C THR A 73 -54.04 6.40 -23.04
N THR A 74 -53.69 7.04 -21.92
CA THR A 74 -54.55 8.05 -21.28
C THR A 74 -53.73 9.01 -20.40
N THR A 75 -53.98 10.30 -20.64
CA THR A 75 -53.44 11.57 -20.13
C THR A 75 -53.94 11.83 -18.68
N THR A 76 -53.35 12.60 -17.73
CA THR A 76 -53.03 14.05 -17.69
C THR A 76 -52.46 14.42 -16.26
N PRO A 77 -52.21 15.70 -15.87
CA PRO A 77 -50.89 16.29 -15.58
C PRO A 77 -50.62 16.62 -14.09
N GLY A 78 -49.36 16.86 -13.70
CA GLY A 78 -49.07 17.51 -12.41
C GLY A 78 -47.61 17.50 -11.94
N THR A 79 -46.92 18.62 -12.19
CA THR A 79 -45.94 19.31 -11.29
C THR A 79 -44.61 18.63 -10.91
N PRO A 80 -43.58 19.44 -10.62
CA PRO A 80 -42.74 20.22 -11.51
C PRO A 80 -41.56 19.36 -12.04
N SER A 81 -40.76 19.91 -12.95
CA SER A 81 -39.42 19.39 -13.21
C SER A 81 -38.64 19.32 -11.91
N ASN A 82 -38.57 18.14 -11.29
CA ASN A 82 -37.39 17.78 -10.53
C ASN A 82 -36.30 17.74 -11.58
N SER A 83 -35.44 18.76 -11.53
CA SER A 83 -34.17 18.80 -12.22
C SER A 83 -33.67 17.38 -12.31
N VAL A 84 -33.43 16.93 -13.55
CA VAL A 84 -32.36 15.98 -13.81
C VAL A 84 -31.25 16.43 -12.87
N LEU A 85 -30.99 15.63 -11.83
CA LEU A 85 -29.73 15.73 -11.13
C LEU A 85 -28.76 15.43 -12.27
N ASP A 86 -28.26 16.50 -12.89
CA ASP A 86 -27.02 16.48 -13.62
C ASP A 86 -26.09 15.86 -12.59
N ILE A 87 -25.91 14.55 -12.67
CA ILE A 87 -24.77 13.90 -12.08
C ILE A 87 -23.68 14.38 -13.02
N PRO A 88 -22.89 15.42 -12.68
CA PRO A 88 -21.72 15.69 -13.50
C PRO A 88 -21.00 14.36 -13.63
N ASP A 89 -20.60 14.04 -14.86
CA ASP A 89 -19.75 12.89 -15.12
C ASP A 89 -18.41 13.20 -14.41
N ILE A 90 -18.32 12.87 -13.11
CA ILE A 90 -17.14 13.08 -12.27
C ILE A 90 -16.14 11.98 -12.64
N ARG A 91 -15.74 11.93 -13.91
CA ARG A 91 -14.40 11.46 -14.28
C ARG A 91 -13.44 12.58 -13.92
N LEU A 92 -13.23 12.79 -12.62
CA LEU A 92 -12.11 13.61 -12.19
C LEU A 92 -10.86 12.98 -12.79
N THR A 93 -10.11 13.78 -13.53
CA THR A 93 -8.77 13.39 -13.94
C THR A 93 -7.94 13.17 -12.68
N PHE A 94 -6.95 12.27 -12.74
CA PHE A 94 -6.02 12.01 -11.63
C PHE A 94 -5.48 13.31 -10.99
N SER A 95 -5.17 14.31 -11.81
CA SER A 95 -4.72 15.63 -11.35
C SER A 95 -5.77 16.38 -10.52
N ALA A 96 -7.06 16.27 -10.85
CA ALA A 96 -8.13 16.89 -10.09
C ALA A 96 -8.40 16.17 -8.76
N MET A 97 -8.23 14.84 -8.70
CA MET A 97 -8.27 14.09 -7.44
C MET A 97 -7.10 14.46 -6.52
N VAL A 98 -5.88 14.59 -7.04
CA VAL A 98 -4.71 15.02 -6.24
C VAL A 98 -4.89 16.45 -5.72
N ALA A 99 -5.40 17.38 -6.54
CA ALA A 99 -5.69 18.74 -6.10
C ALA A 99 -6.78 18.80 -5.01
N GLN A 100 -7.76 17.89 -5.05
CA GLN A 100 -8.85 17.83 -4.08
C GLN A 100 -8.48 17.04 -2.81
N ALA A 101 -7.54 16.10 -2.88
CA ALA A 101 -6.97 15.38 -1.73
C ALA A 101 -6.26 16.32 -0.73
N GLY A 102 -5.77 17.47 -1.19
CA GLY A 102 -5.28 18.54 -0.32
C GLY A 102 -6.35 19.18 0.59
N GLY A 103 -7.62 18.78 0.45
CA GLY A 103 -8.78 19.32 1.18
C GLY A 103 -9.68 18.25 1.80
N ALA A 104 -9.34 17.83 3.03
CA ALA A 104 -10.28 17.40 4.09
C ALA A 104 -11.00 16.03 4.03
N ASN A 105 -10.91 15.21 2.98
CA ASN A 105 -11.54 13.88 3.00
C ASN A 105 -10.52 12.72 2.89
N PRO A 106 -10.32 11.93 3.96
CA PRO A 106 -9.35 10.83 3.96
C PRO A 106 -9.70 9.70 3.00
N THR A 107 -10.99 9.47 2.71
CA THR A 107 -11.42 8.44 1.75
C THR A 107 -11.04 8.80 0.32
N PHE A 108 -11.22 10.07 -0.08
CA PHE A 108 -10.77 10.53 -1.40
C PHE A 108 -9.25 10.52 -1.53
N THR A 109 -8.55 10.93 -0.47
CA THR A 109 -7.07 10.91 -0.42
C THR A 109 -6.54 9.48 -0.52
N TYR A 110 -7.16 8.52 0.19
CA TYR A 110 -6.80 7.10 0.09
C TYR A 110 -6.99 6.56 -1.33
N ARG A 111 -8.08 6.94 -2.02
CA ARG A 111 -8.30 6.55 -3.41
C ARG A 111 -7.25 7.15 -4.36
N ALA A 112 -6.91 8.42 -4.19
CA ALA A 112 -5.86 9.07 -4.97
C ALA A 112 -4.49 8.39 -4.75
N ALA A 113 -4.19 7.97 -3.52
CA ALA A 113 -2.98 7.20 -3.20
C ALA A 113 -2.95 5.84 -3.94
N VAL A 114 -4.08 5.14 -3.99
CA VAL A 114 -4.21 3.88 -4.75
C VAL A 114 -4.01 4.12 -6.25
N GLU A 115 -4.60 5.16 -6.82
CA GLU A 115 -4.40 5.49 -8.24
C GLU A 115 -2.94 5.87 -8.54
N ALA A 116 -2.27 6.58 -7.63
CA ALA A 116 -0.85 6.90 -7.77
C ALA A 116 0.02 5.63 -7.74
N ARG A 117 -0.29 4.68 -6.84
CA ARG A 117 0.37 3.36 -6.80
C ARG A 117 0.17 2.61 -8.12
N ASP A 118 -1.05 2.54 -8.62
CA ASP A 118 -1.38 1.79 -9.83
C ASP A 118 -0.71 2.41 -11.08
N ALA A 119 -0.42 3.72 -11.03
CA ALA A 119 0.41 4.42 -12.01
C ALA A 119 1.93 4.34 -11.76
N ALA A 120 2.38 3.46 -10.85
CA ALA A 120 3.77 3.29 -10.42
C ALA A 120 4.46 4.58 -9.90
N ARG A 121 3.67 5.52 -9.37
CA ARG A 121 4.18 6.75 -8.73
C ARG A 121 4.29 6.53 -7.22
N TYR A 122 5.22 5.67 -6.82
CA TYR A 122 5.30 5.17 -5.45
C TYR A 122 5.60 6.24 -4.40
N GLU A 123 6.51 7.18 -4.67
CA GLU A 123 6.79 8.31 -3.77
C GLU A 123 5.54 9.16 -3.50
N LEU A 124 4.84 9.56 -4.57
CA LEU A 124 3.57 10.29 -4.46
C LEU A 124 2.49 9.48 -3.73
N ALA A 125 2.40 8.18 -4.00
CA ALA A 125 1.46 7.31 -3.31
C ALA A 125 1.76 7.25 -1.81
N ALA A 126 3.04 7.18 -1.41
CA ALA A 126 3.46 7.21 -0.01
C ALA A 126 3.04 8.53 0.67
N GLU A 127 3.32 9.68 0.03
CA GLU A 127 2.92 11.00 0.53
C GLU A 127 1.40 11.09 0.73
N LEU A 128 0.61 10.62 -0.24
CA LEU A 128 -0.85 10.62 -0.14
C LEU A 128 -1.36 9.67 0.94
N PHE A 129 -0.75 8.51 1.14
CA PHE A 129 -1.09 7.64 2.27
C PHE A 129 -0.73 8.29 3.61
N ASP A 130 0.39 9.00 3.72
CA ASP A 130 0.77 9.72 4.95
C ASP A 130 -0.26 10.80 5.31
N LEU A 131 -0.83 11.50 4.33
CA LEU A 131 -1.94 12.44 4.58
C LEU A 131 -3.18 11.74 5.16
N VAL A 132 -3.46 10.49 4.78
CA VAL A 132 -4.54 9.69 5.37
C VAL A 132 -4.18 9.26 6.79
N VAL A 133 -2.92 8.90 7.05
CA VAL A 133 -2.42 8.57 8.40
C VAL A 133 -2.61 9.76 9.35
N ASP A 134 -2.26 10.97 8.91
CA ASP A 134 -2.39 12.21 9.67
C ASP A 134 -3.84 12.55 10.03
N SER A 135 -4.81 12.07 9.24
CA SER A 135 -6.23 12.23 9.54
C SER A 135 -6.67 11.40 10.76
N ARG A 136 -5.89 10.40 11.19
CA ARG A 136 -6.13 9.51 12.34
C ARG A 136 -7.50 8.80 12.32
N GLY A 137 -8.07 8.60 11.13
CA GLY A 137 -9.34 7.89 10.96
C GLY A 137 -9.19 6.36 10.95
N ASP A 138 -10.29 5.67 10.62
CA ASP A 138 -10.34 4.20 10.52
C ASP A 138 -9.44 3.65 9.41
N LEU A 139 -9.14 4.47 8.39
CA LEU A 139 -8.22 4.11 7.31
C LEU A 139 -6.75 4.24 7.70
N ALA A 140 -6.41 4.88 8.83
CA ALA A 140 -5.02 5.17 9.19
C ALA A 140 -4.14 3.91 9.33
N PRO A 141 -4.58 2.79 9.95
CA PRO A 141 -3.80 1.55 9.96
C PRO A 141 -3.47 1.03 8.55
N PHE A 142 -4.46 1.00 7.67
CA PHE A 142 -4.29 0.55 6.29
C PHE A 142 -3.36 1.48 5.53
N ALA A 143 -3.54 2.80 5.67
CA ALA A 143 -2.70 3.80 5.04
C ALA A 143 -1.25 3.71 5.55
N THR A 144 -1.02 3.47 6.84
CA THR A 144 0.33 3.30 7.41
C THR A 144 1.03 2.10 6.76
N PHE A 145 0.34 0.95 6.69
CA PHE A 145 0.86 -0.23 6.02
C PHE A 145 1.14 0.01 4.53
N ARG A 146 0.20 0.63 3.80
CA ARG A 146 0.39 0.95 2.39
C ARG A 146 1.52 1.94 2.16
N ALA A 147 1.70 2.94 3.02
CA ALA A 147 2.80 3.89 2.91
C ALA A 147 4.16 3.20 3.08
N ALA A 148 4.28 2.25 4.02
CA ALA A 148 5.48 1.42 4.16
C ALA A 148 5.76 0.60 2.88
N GLN A 149 4.74 -0.02 2.29
CA GLN A 149 4.86 -0.73 1.01
C GLN A 149 5.31 0.19 -0.13
N MET A 150 4.80 1.42 -0.19
CA MET A 150 5.16 2.37 -1.25
C MET A 150 6.63 2.79 -1.13
N VAL A 151 7.13 3.03 0.08
CA VAL A 151 8.57 3.29 0.31
C VAL A 151 9.39 2.07 -0.09
N ALA A 152 8.95 0.85 0.27
CA ALA A 152 9.66 -0.38 -0.12
C ALA A 152 9.76 -0.55 -1.64
N LEU A 153 8.72 -0.16 -2.39
CA LEU A 153 8.72 -0.20 -3.86
C LEU A 153 9.53 0.94 -4.51
N ALA A 154 9.57 2.12 -3.89
CA ALA A 154 10.30 3.28 -4.39
C ALA A 154 11.81 3.16 -4.16
N GLU A 155 12.21 2.79 -2.95
CA GLU A 155 13.60 2.90 -2.46
C GLU A 155 14.19 1.54 -2.04
N GLY A 156 13.39 0.49 -2.01
CA GLY A 156 13.77 -0.86 -1.59
C GLY A 156 13.33 -1.20 -0.15
N PRO A 157 13.27 -2.50 0.21
CA PRO A 157 12.74 -2.96 1.49
C PRO A 157 13.44 -2.35 2.71
N ALA A 158 14.78 -2.21 2.66
CA ALA A 158 15.57 -1.66 3.77
C ALA A 158 15.15 -0.20 4.12
N ALA A 159 14.77 0.60 3.13
CA ALA A 159 14.31 1.98 3.34
C ALA A 159 12.97 2.04 4.11
N ALA A 160 12.13 1.02 3.96
CA ALA A 160 10.85 0.93 4.66
C ALA A 160 10.95 0.39 6.10
N ALA A 161 12.13 -0.08 6.53
CA ALA A 161 12.32 -0.77 7.82
C ALA A 161 11.80 0.03 9.02
N THR A 162 12.08 1.33 9.08
CA THR A 162 11.59 2.21 10.17
C THR A 162 10.07 2.32 10.16
N ARG A 163 9.44 2.44 8.98
CA ARG A 163 7.97 2.50 8.88
C ARG A 163 7.33 1.18 9.32
N TYR A 164 7.94 0.04 8.98
CA TYR A 164 7.47 -1.26 9.45
C TYR A 164 7.67 -1.43 10.97
N ALA A 165 8.79 -0.98 11.52
CA ALA A 165 9.01 -1.00 12.97
C ALA A 165 7.94 -0.18 13.71
N ASP A 166 7.64 1.04 13.24
CA ASP A 166 6.62 1.90 13.84
C ASP A 166 5.20 1.34 13.69
N LEU A 167 4.92 0.64 12.59
CA LEU A 167 3.66 -0.04 12.32
C LEU A 167 3.44 -1.23 13.26
N LEU A 168 4.49 -2.03 13.48
CA LEU A 168 4.46 -3.34 14.16
C LEU A 168 4.92 -3.32 15.62
N ARG A 169 5.27 -2.15 16.16
CA ARG A 169 5.53 -2.00 17.60
C ARG A 169 4.30 -2.39 18.41
N GLU A 170 4.50 -2.82 19.65
CA GLU A 170 3.41 -3.11 20.59
C GLU A 170 2.50 -1.87 20.79
N GLY A 171 1.18 -2.08 20.76
CA GLY A 171 0.17 -1.02 20.74
C GLY A 171 0.19 -0.17 19.46
N GLY A 172 0.84 -0.66 18.40
CA GLY A 172 1.02 0.02 17.12
C GLY A 172 -0.22 0.00 16.23
N PRO A 173 -0.18 0.71 15.08
CA PRO A 173 -1.31 0.73 14.15
C PRO A 173 -1.69 -0.66 13.61
N ALA A 174 -0.77 -1.61 13.52
CA ALA A 174 -1.01 -2.94 12.95
C ALA A 174 -2.04 -3.76 13.74
N GLU A 175 -2.18 -3.56 15.05
CA GLU A 175 -3.15 -4.29 15.88
C GLU A 175 -4.61 -4.02 15.48
N ARG A 176 -4.87 -2.90 14.78
CA ARG A 176 -6.20 -2.55 14.25
C ARG A 176 -6.44 -3.08 12.83
N LEU A 177 -5.46 -3.75 12.22
CA LEU A 177 -5.62 -4.37 10.91
C LEU A 177 -6.38 -5.70 11.03
N PRO A 178 -7.10 -6.13 9.98
CA PRO A 178 -7.59 -7.50 9.89
C PRO A 178 -6.45 -8.51 10.04
N THR A 179 -6.67 -9.63 10.72
CA THR A 179 -5.64 -10.63 11.03
C THR A 179 -4.79 -11.04 9.82
N SER A 180 -5.42 -11.23 8.65
CA SER A 180 -4.69 -11.58 7.42
C SER A 180 -3.77 -10.47 6.93
N VAL A 181 -4.20 -9.21 7.04
CA VAL A 181 -3.39 -8.05 6.64
C VAL A 181 -2.28 -7.81 7.65
N HIS A 182 -2.55 -8.02 8.95
CA HIS A 182 -1.54 -7.96 10.00
C HIS A 182 -0.45 -9.01 9.78
N ALA A 183 -0.81 -10.25 9.46
CA ALA A 183 0.15 -11.30 9.15
C ALA A 183 1.05 -10.94 7.95
N ILE A 184 0.48 -10.34 6.90
CA ILE A 184 1.26 -9.85 5.75
C ILE A 184 2.22 -8.73 6.19
N ALA A 185 1.74 -7.77 6.98
CA ALA A 185 2.57 -6.68 7.50
C ALA A 185 3.74 -7.21 8.34
N ILE A 186 3.53 -8.23 9.17
CA ILE A 186 4.60 -8.91 9.91
C ILE A 186 5.64 -9.51 8.96
N THR A 187 5.21 -10.28 7.96
CA THR A 187 6.15 -10.92 7.02
C THR A 187 6.94 -9.91 6.19
N GLU A 188 6.28 -8.88 5.64
CA GLU A 188 6.95 -7.83 4.85
C GLU A 188 7.85 -6.97 5.73
N GLY A 189 7.41 -6.68 6.96
CA GLY A 189 8.19 -5.92 7.94
C GLY A 189 9.44 -6.65 8.41
N ALA A 190 9.35 -7.96 8.65
CA ALA A 190 10.50 -8.78 9.00
C ALA A 190 11.56 -8.77 7.89
N VAL A 191 11.14 -8.93 6.63
CA VAL A 191 12.04 -8.82 5.47
C VAL A 191 12.68 -7.44 5.39
N ALA A 192 11.89 -6.36 5.53
CA ALA A 192 12.41 -5.00 5.50
C ALA A 192 13.45 -4.74 6.62
N LEU A 193 13.17 -5.21 7.83
CA LEU A 193 14.07 -5.10 8.99
C LEU A 193 15.36 -5.88 8.80
N GLU A 194 15.28 -7.11 8.31
CA GLU A 194 16.45 -7.93 8.00
C GLU A 194 17.33 -7.28 6.93
N GLN A 195 16.74 -6.81 5.82
CA GLN A 195 17.49 -6.13 4.75
C GLN A 195 18.14 -4.82 5.23
N ALA A 196 17.63 -4.22 6.31
CA ALA A 196 18.25 -3.08 7.00
C ALA A 196 19.28 -3.48 8.07
N GLY A 197 19.60 -4.77 8.23
CA GLY A 197 20.52 -5.30 9.23
C GLY A 197 19.97 -5.33 10.65
N ARG A 198 18.65 -5.15 10.83
CA ARG A 198 17.95 -5.11 12.13
C ARG A 198 17.39 -6.48 12.50
N ASN A 199 18.22 -7.51 12.43
CA ASN A 199 17.81 -8.92 12.57
C ASN A 199 17.08 -9.21 13.90
N GLY A 200 17.51 -8.60 15.01
CA GLY A 200 16.84 -8.76 16.30
C GLY A 200 15.39 -8.26 16.29
N GLU A 201 15.12 -7.15 15.60
CA GLU A 201 13.76 -6.63 15.46
C GLU A 201 12.93 -7.47 14.49
N ALA A 202 13.55 -7.98 13.41
CA ALA A 202 12.90 -8.89 12.49
C ALA A 202 12.40 -10.16 13.22
N LEU A 203 13.23 -10.74 14.10
CA LEU A 203 12.87 -11.90 14.90
C LEU A 203 11.72 -11.61 15.88
N LEU A 204 11.77 -10.47 16.59
CA LEU A 204 10.70 -10.04 17.50
C LEU A 204 9.37 -9.81 16.78
N VAL A 205 9.42 -9.29 15.56
CA VAL A 205 8.22 -9.10 14.74
C VAL A 205 7.64 -10.45 14.28
N LEU A 206 8.48 -11.39 13.85
CA LEU A 206 8.01 -12.73 13.45
C LEU A 206 7.41 -13.54 14.60
N GLU A 207 7.85 -13.32 15.84
CA GLU A 207 7.25 -13.92 17.05
C GLU A 207 5.79 -13.52 17.24
N GLN A 208 5.39 -12.35 16.77
CA GLN A 208 4.00 -11.89 16.89
C GLN A 208 3.02 -12.81 16.15
N VAL A 209 3.46 -13.56 15.12
CA VAL A 209 2.62 -14.51 14.39
C VAL A 209 2.03 -15.58 15.30
N ASP A 210 2.73 -15.98 16.37
CA ASP A 210 2.27 -17.01 17.30
C ASP A 210 1.01 -16.58 18.07
N SER A 211 0.84 -15.27 18.27
CA SER A 211 -0.34 -14.67 18.91
C SER A 211 -1.53 -14.48 17.96
N LEU A 212 -1.31 -14.56 16.64
CA LEU A 212 -2.35 -14.36 15.64
C LEU A 212 -3.09 -15.68 15.33
N ALA A 213 -4.40 -15.56 15.10
CA ALA A 213 -5.24 -16.66 14.61
C ALA A 213 -5.03 -16.88 13.10
N VAL A 214 -3.80 -17.25 12.71
CA VAL A 214 -3.41 -17.55 11.32
C VAL A 214 -3.41 -19.04 11.00
N SER A 215 -3.33 -19.39 9.72
CA SER A 215 -3.22 -20.77 9.27
C SER A 215 -1.89 -21.42 9.72
N SER A 216 -1.89 -22.75 9.83
CA SER A 216 -0.67 -23.51 10.11
C SER A 216 0.44 -23.25 9.09
N PHE A 217 0.08 -23.05 7.82
CA PHE A 217 1.03 -22.67 6.76
C PHE A 217 1.72 -21.34 7.05
N THR A 218 0.96 -20.31 7.42
CA THR A 218 1.52 -18.98 7.75
C THR A 218 2.46 -19.07 8.95
N ARG A 219 2.09 -19.85 9.97
CA ARG A 219 2.95 -20.09 11.14
C ARG A 219 4.23 -20.84 10.77
N ALA A 220 4.13 -21.88 9.95
CA ALA A 220 5.30 -22.64 9.48
C ALA A 220 6.24 -21.76 8.65
N SER A 221 5.72 -20.91 7.76
CA SER A 221 6.53 -19.93 7.02
C SER A 221 7.24 -18.95 7.96
N ALA A 222 6.56 -18.44 8.99
CA ALA A 222 7.18 -17.55 9.96
C ALA A 222 8.28 -18.24 10.79
N LEU A 223 8.07 -19.49 11.21
CA LEU A 223 9.09 -20.29 11.91
C LEU A 223 10.31 -20.54 11.03
N TRP A 224 10.11 -20.90 9.76
CA TRP A 224 11.21 -21.08 8.81
C TRP A 224 12.01 -19.78 8.61
N GLU A 225 11.33 -18.64 8.46
CA GLU A 225 12.01 -17.34 8.36
C GLU A 225 12.78 -16.99 9.64
N ARG A 226 12.22 -17.26 10.82
CA ARG A 226 12.92 -17.08 12.10
C ARG A 226 14.17 -17.95 12.18
N ALA A 227 14.08 -19.22 11.77
CA ALA A 227 15.21 -20.14 11.73
C ALA A 227 16.32 -19.60 10.82
N ARG A 228 15.96 -19.20 9.59
CA ARG A 228 16.89 -18.67 8.59
C ARG A 228 17.59 -17.39 9.05
N ILE A 229 16.85 -16.43 9.63
CA ILE A 229 17.44 -15.19 10.17
C ILE A 229 18.34 -15.49 11.37
N SER A 230 17.95 -16.43 12.23
CA SER A 230 18.74 -16.85 13.39
C SER A 230 20.04 -17.54 12.99
N GLU A 231 19.99 -18.43 12.00
CA GLU A 231 21.17 -19.10 11.40
C GLU A 231 22.15 -18.05 10.84
N ALA A 232 21.64 -17.13 9.99
CA ALA A 232 22.45 -16.08 9.40
C ALA A 232 23.08 -15.13 10.43
N ALA A 233 22.42 -14.92 11.57
CA ALA A 233 22.90 -14.11 12.68
C ALA A 233 23.81 -14.88 13.67
N GLY A 234 24.01 -16.19 13.48
CA GLY A 234 24.80 -17.04 14.38
C GLY A 234 24.14 -17.26 15.75
N VAL A 235 22.81 -17.15 15.84
CA VAL A 235 22.04 -17.40 17.07
C VAL A 235 21.92 -18.91 17.27
N PRO A 236 22.36 -19.48 18.41
CA PRO A 236 22.29 -20.92 18.66
C PRO A 236 20.83 -21.41 18.85
N GLY A 237 20.56 -22.67 18.50
CA GLY A 237 19.24 -23.28 18.65
C GLY A 237 18.24 -22.91 17.55
N TRP A 238 18.72 -22.36 16.43
CA TRP A 238 17.89 -22.05 15.27
C TRP A 238 17.30 -23.30 14.63
N GLU A 239 17.93 -24.47 14.83
CA GLU A 239 17.50 -25.76 14.31
C GLU A 239 16.14 -26.18 14.87
N ASP A 240 15.84 -25.85 16.13
CA ASP A 240 14.57 -26.16 16.79
C ASP A 240 13.39 -25.40 16.16
N LEU A 241 13.66 -24.31 15.43
CA LEU A 241 12.66 -23.52 14.69
C LEU A 241 12.45 -24.04 13.26
N ALA A 242 13.38 -24.83 12.74
CA ALA A 242 13.37 -25.32 11.35
C ALA A 242 12.63 -26.67 11.16
N ILE A 243 12.34 -27.37 12.26
CA ILE A 243 11.72 -28.70 12.32
C ILE A 243 10.20 -28.59 12.52
#